data_AF-A0A7V9RA44-F1
#
_entry.id   AF-A0A7V9RA44-F1
#
_cell.length_a   1.000
_cell.length_b   1.000
_cell.length_c   1.000
_cell.angle_alpha   90.00
_cell.angle_beta   90.00
_cell.angle_gamma   90.00
#
_symmetry.space_group_name_H-M   'P 1'
#
loop_
_entity.id
_entity.type
_entity.pdbx_description
1 polymer ?
#
loop_
_entity_poly.entity_id
_entity_poly.type
_entity_poly.pdbx_seq_one_letter_code
_entity_poly.pdbx_strand_id
1 'polypeptide(L)'
;MPEPDCPHCGTPVPANSRFCPECGRSLETGLFDQPFLARPGWTLWPPDVVVVIAVLVAVGGLILMIGGAWAWGLVALLAAVVLVLARTHLGTRTAVHALADVRARAAATREAMAARSREQVDVFRARRELAELHAERTRLFRDLGYAVYHEDETGTKTAREEIATVEARIGDREAEIEALRKEAVDRVERAQGPVRPTEPMDASGASARVPEPWPPPDEGDLPGPPAPAPGEPTPGPEEPAPPMQQQEHGKKGAAES
;
A
#
# COMPACT_ATOMS: atom_id res chain seq x y z
N MET A 1 50.51 -13.25 -14.58
CA MET A 1 49.70 -12.05 -14.31
C MET A 1 48.63 -12.48 -13.33
N PRO A 2 48.49 -11.85 -12.15
CA PRO A 2 47.46 -12.27 -11.19
C PRO A 2 46.08 -11.97 -11.76
N GLU A 3 45.18 -12.95 -11.75
CA GLU A 3 43.77 -12.76 -12.10
C GLU A 3 43.06 -12.01 -10.97
N PRO A 4 42.25 -10.99 -11.27
CA PRO A 4 41.53 -10.24 -10.24
C PRO A 4 40.41 -11.10 -9.66
N ASP A 5 40.37 -11.20 -8.33
CA ASP A 5 39.28 -11.85 -7.62
C ASP A 5 38.03 -10.97 -7.60
N CYS A 6 36.86 -11.59 -7.68
CA CYS A 6 35.59 -10.88 -7.57
C CYS A 6 35.43 -10.25 -6.17
N PRO A 7 35.11 -8.95 -6.04
CA PRO A 7 34.92 -8.31 -4.73
C PRO A 7 33.67 -8.79 -3.99
N HIS A 8 32.77 -9.54 -4.64
CA HIS A 8 31.53 -10.01 -4.03
C HIS A 8 31.59 -11.47 -3.55
N CYS A 9 32.36 -12.33 -4.21
CA CYS A 9 32.43 -13.76 -3.89
C CYS A 9 33.86 -14.31 -3.76
N GLY A 10 34.89 -13.51 -4.09
CA GLY A 10 36.30 -13.90 -3.94
C GLY A 10 36.80 -14.93 -4.95
N THR A 11 36.02 -15.29 -5.96
CA THR A 11 36.44 -16.22 -7.02
C THR A 11 37.25 -15.49 -8.09
N PRO A 12 38.28 -16.12 -8.67
CA PRO A 12 39.07 -15.51 -9.72
C PRO A 12 38.21 -15.26 -10.95
N VAL A 13 38.33 -14.07 -11.53
CA VAL A 13 37.53 -13.66 -12.67
C VAL A 13 38.42 -13.34 -13.87
N PRO A 14 38.06 -13.80 -15.09
CA PRO A 14 38.78 -13.41 -16.30
C PRO A 14 38.71 -11.89 -16.52
N ALA A 15 39.86 -11.29 -16.85
CA ALA A 15 40.12 -9.84 -16.85
C ALA A 15 39.20 -8.96 -17.71
N ASN A 16 38.33 -9.56 -18.55
CA ASN A 16 37.44 -8.84 -19.47
C ASN A 16 35.94 -9.18 -19.29
N SER A 17 35.55 -9.82 -18.19
CA SER A 17 34.13 -10.12 -17.94
C SER A 17 33.42 -8.96 -17.24
N ARG A 18 32.25 -8.58 -17.77
CA ARG A 18 31.40 -7.51 -17.20
C ARG A 18 30.62 -7.99 -15.97
N PHE A 19 30.43 -9.30 -15.86
CA PHE A 19 29.69 -9.98 -14.80
C PHE A 19 30.49 -11.19 -14.31
N CYS A 20 30.42 -11.47 -13.02
CA CYS A 20 31.02 -12.67 -12.44
C CYS A 20 30.20 -13.92 -12.82
N PRO A 21 30.81 -14.98 -13.36
CA PRO A 21 30.10 -16.20 -13.76
C PRO A 21 29.56 -17.01 -12.58
N GLU A 22 30.16 -16.87 -11.39
CA GLU A 22 29.74 -17.60 -10.18
C GLU A 22 28.61 -16.89 -9.42
N CYS A 23 28.74 -15.58 -9.18
CA CYS A 23 27.74 -14.85 -8.39
C CYS A 23 26.74 -14.03 -9.22
N GLY A 24 26.94 -13.89 -10.52
CA GLY A 24 26.06 -13.15 -11.44
C GLY A 24 26.07 -11.61 -11.27
N ARG A 25 26.91 -11.06 -10.37
CA ARG A 25 26.97 -9.61 -10.13
C ARG A 25 27.88 -8.89 -11.12
N SER A 26 27.51 -7.66 -11.46
CA SER A 26 28.29 -6.77 -12.32
C SER A 26 29.59 -6.36 -11.64
N LEU A 27 30.68 -6.34 -12.41
CA LEU A 27 32.01 -5.91 -11.99
C LEU A 27 32.34 -4.49 -12.45
N GLU A 28 31.43 -3.84 -13.19
CA GLU A 28 31.55 -2.42 -13.56
C GLU A 28 31.29 -1.54 -12.33
N THR A 29 32.27 -1.46 -11.42
CA THR A 29 32.30 -0.49 -10.33
C THR A 29 33.67 0.19 -10.34
N GLY A 30 33.72 1.46 -10.80
CA GLY A 30 34.77 2.39 -10.37
C GLY A 30 35.62 3.09 -11.44
N LEU A 31 35.02 3.86 -12.36
CA LEU A 31 35.77 4.98 -12.96
C LEU A 31 34.99 6.29 -13.17
N PHE A 32 33.86 6.47 -12.50
CA PHE A 32 33.22 7.79 -12.40
C PHE A 32 32.57 7.97 -11.02
N ASP A 33 33.37 7.90 -9.96
CA ASP A 33 33.02 8.57 -8.71
C ASP A 33 34.28 8.86 -7.89
N GLN A 34 34.84 10.07 -8.06
CA GLN A 34 35.92 10.59 -7.23
C GLN A 34 35.52 11.98 -6.69
N PRO A 35 34.79 12.06 -5.58
CA PRO A 35 34.69 13.27 -4.79
C PRO A 35 35.59 13.15 -3.54
N PHE A 36 36.88 12.87 -3.72
CA PHE A 36 37.82 12.71 -2.58
C PHE A 36 38.93 13.77 -2.48
N LEU A 37 38.83 14.87 -3.24
CA LEU A 37 39.58 16.09 -2.93
C LEU A 37 38.68 17.17 -2.31
N ALA A 38 37.85 16.75 -1.34
CA ALA A 38 37.19 17.66 -0.42
C ALA A 38 38.19 18.07 0.68
N ARG A 39 38.90 19.18 0.45
CA ARG A 39 39.48 19.96 1.55
C ARG A 39 38.36 20.32 2.52
N PRO A 40 38.50 20.19 3.85
CA PRO A 40 37.53 20.76 4.80
C PRO A 40 37.79 22.27 4.89
N GLY A 41 37.58 22.99 3.79
CA GLY A 41 37.42 24.42 3.81
C GLY A 41 36.02 24.69 4.32
N TRP A 42 35.90 25.23 5.53
CA TRP A 42 34.69 25.83 6.06
C TRP A 42 34.11 26.83 5.06
N THR A 43 33.29 26.33 4.16
CA THR A 43 32.44 27.12 3.29
C THR A 43 31.08 27.01 3.94
N LEU A 44 30.65 28.12 4.57
CA LEU A 44 29.24 28.43 4.72
C LEU A 44 28.64 28.33 3.33
N TRP A 45 28.13 27.16 2.97
CA TRP A 45 27.24 27.05 1.82
C TRP A 45 26.05 27.94 2.16
N PRO A 46 25.71 28.94 1.32
CA PRO A 46 24.51 29.71 1.54
C PRO A 46 23.35 28.71 1.67
N PRO A 47 22.46 28.87 2.66
CA PRO A 47 21.30 28.00 2.78
C PRO A 47 20.62 27.98 1.40
N ASP A 48 20.44 26.77 0.86
CA ASP A 48 19.80 26.55 -0.43
C ASP A 48 18.60 27.50 -0.52
N VAL A 49 18.61 28.42 -1.49
CA VAL A 49 17.67 29.55 -1.58
C VAL A 49 16.21 29.07 -1.46
N VAL A 50 15.96 27.81 -1.82
CA VAL A 50 14.66 27.15 -1.69
C VAL A 50 14.28 26.81 -0.25
N VAL A 51 15.23 26.45 0.63
CA VAL A 51 14.98 26.31 2.08
C VAL A 51 14.61 27.66 2.68
N VAL A 52 15.31 28.72 2.27
CA VAL A 52 14.97 30.09 2.69
C VAL A 52 13.56 30.46 2.23
N ILE A 53 13.20 30.19 0.98
CA ILE A 53 11.85 30.42 0.45
C ILE A 53 10.80 29.58 1.20
N ALA A 54 11.04 28.29 1.45
CA ALA A 54 10.10 27.42 2.15
C ALA A 54 9.86 27.87 3.60
N VAL A 55 10.90 28.31 4.29
CA VAL A 55 10.79 28.90 5.63
C VAL A 55 9.99 30.21 5.58
N LEU A 56 10.24 31.08 4.59
CA LEU A 56 9.47 32.32 4.42
C LEU A 56 7.98 32.04 4.13
N VAL A 57 7.66 31.03 3.30
CA VAL A 57 6.27 30.62 3.04
C VAL A 57 5.62 30.04 4.29
N ALA A 58 6.33 29.20 5.06
CA ALA A 58 5.81 28.64 6.30
C ALA A 58 5.52 29.73 7.35
N VAL A 59 6.43 30.69 7.49
CA VAL A 59 6.25 31.86 8.37
C VAL A 59 5.07 32.72 7.91
N GLY A 60 4.95 33.00 6.61
CA GLY A 60 3.80 33.71 6.05
C GLY A 60 2.47 32.98 6.27
N GLY A 61 2.46 31.66 6.10
CA GLY A 61 1.31 30.81 6.39
C GLY A 61 0.90 30.84 7.86
N LEU A 62 1.87 30.81 8.78
CA LEU A 62 1.63 30.92 10.22
C LEU A 62 1.04 32.30 10.59
N ILE A 63 1.55 33.38 10.00
CA ILE A 63 1.04 34.74 10.20
C ILE A 63 -0.41 34.86 9.69
N LEU A 64 -0.72 34.30 8.51
CA LEU A 64 -2.09 34.26 7.96
C LEU A 64 -3.04 33.42 8.82
N MET A 65 -2.53 32.35 9.43
CA MET A 65 -3.30 31.50 10.33
C MET A 65 -3.72 32.27 11.60
N ILE A 66 -2.83 33.11 12.12
CA ILE A 66 -3.11 33.98 13.28
C ILE A 66 -4.07 35.13 12.88
N GLY A 67 -4.01 35.61 11.63
CA GLY A 67 -4.87 36.69 11.11
C GLY A 67 -6.32 36.29 10.75
N GLY A 68 -6.75 35.05 11.03
CA GLY A 68 -8.12 34.58 10.79
C GLY A 68 -8.38 33.97 9.40
N ALA A 69 -7.37 33.91 8.53
CA ALA A 69 -7.45 33.25 7.22
C ALA A 69 -6.88 31.82 7.27
N TRP A 70 -7.37 31.03 8.23
CA TRP A 70 -6.93 29.66 8.53
C TRP A 70 -6.83 28.71 7.32
N ALA A 71 -7.75 28.82 6.37
CA ALA A 71 -7.74 28.00 5.14
C ALA A 71 -6.49 28.27 4.27
N TRP A 72 -6.09 29.54 4.11
CA TRP A 72 -4.93 29.90 3.29
C TRP A 72 -3.60 29.56 3.99
N GLY A 73 -3.56 29.67 5.31
CA GLY A 73 -2.40 29.25 6.11
C GLY A 73 -2.09 27.76 5.98
N LEU A 74 -3.13 26.92 6.02
CA LEU A 74 -2.97 25.46 5.88
C LEU A 74 -2.51 25.06 4.46
N VAL A 75 -3.04 25.73 3.43
CA VAL A 75 -2.61 25.50 2.04
C VAL A 75 -1.16 25.89 1.81
N ALA A 76 -0.71 27.04 2.34
CA ALA A 76 0.69 27.48 2.23
C ALA A 76 1.65 26.52 2.94
N LEU A 77 1.27 26.01 4.12
CA LEU A 77 2.08 25.08 4.89
C LEU A 77 2.20 23.71 4.20
N LEU A 78 1.09 23.17 3.68
CA LEU A 78 1.10 21.94 2.90
C LEU A 78 1.95 22.09 1.62
N ALA A 79 1.84 23.23 0.93
CA ALA A 79 2.67 23.49 -0.25
C ALA A 79 4.17 23.51 0.09
N ALA A 80 4.56 24.13 1.22
CA ALA A 80 5.95 24.14 1.68
C ALA A 80 6.47 22.73 2.01
N VAL A 81 5.68 21.91 2.71
CA VAL A 81 6.03 20.51 3.04
C VAL A 81 6.22 19.67 1.78
N VAL A 82 5.31 19.81 0.80
CA VAL A 82 5.42 19.11 -0.50
C VAL A 82 6.69 19.51 -1.25
N LEU A 83 7.04 20.80 -1.23
CA LEU A 83 8.24 21.33 -1.91
C LEU A 83 9.53 20.79 -1.29
N VAL A 84 9.57 20.68 0.04
CA VAL A 84 10.69 20.07 0.79
C VAL A 84 10.81 18.57 0.49
N LEU A 85 9.69 17.83 0.58
CA LEU A 85 9.65 16.39 0.30
C LEU A 85 10.03 16.07 -1.15
N ALA A 86 9.54 16.84 -2.11
CA ALA A 86 9.92 16.67 -3.51
C ALA A 86 11.45 16.76 -3.66
N ARG A 87 12.11 17.73 -3.00
CA ARG A 87 13.55 17.93 -3.11
C ARG A 87 14.37 16.83 -2.44
N THR A 88 13.95 16.32 -1.27
CA THR A 88 14.63 15.20 -0.60
C THR A 88 14.56 13.92 -1.42
N HIS A 89 13.51 13.74 -2.23
CA HIS A 89 13.33 12.56 -3.07
C HIS A 89 13.96 12.67 -4.47
N LEU A 90 14.36 13.86 -4.93
CA LEU A 90 15.04 14.04 -6.23
C LEU A 90 16.49 13.49 -6.27
N GLY A 91 17.08 13.15 -5.12
CA GLY A 91 18.39 12.48 -5.04
C GLY A 91 18.36 10.98 -5.36
N THR A 92 17.18 10.36 -5.41
CA THR A 92 17.01 8.94 -5.70
C THR A 92 16.16 8.78 -6.97
N ARG A 93 16.68 8.05 -7.97
CA ARG A 93 16.01 7.72 -9.25
C ARG A 93 14.63 7.03 -9.11
N THR A 94 14.13 6.82 -7.90
CA THR A 94 12.84 6.22 -7.53
C THR A 94 11.65 7.18 -7.60
N ALA A 95 11.87 8.50 -7.70
CA ALA A 95 10.79 9.49 -7.71
C ALA A 95 9.84 9.42 -8.93
N VAL A 96 10.33 8.96 -10.08
CA VAL A 96 9.52 8.88 -11.31
C VAL A 96 8.44 7.80 -11.22
N HIS A 97 8.74 6.67 -10.56
CA HIS A 97 7.75 5.60 -10.35
C HIS A 97 6.78 5.93 -9.22
N ALA A 98 7.21 6.62 -8.16
CA ALA A 98 6.31 7.05 -7.09
C ALA A 98 5.26 8.06 -7.57
N LEU A 99 5.63 9.00 -8.45
CA LEU A 99 4.69 9.94 -9.06
C LEU A 99 3.76 9.29 -10.10
N ALA A 100 4.21 8.26 -10.81
CA ALA A 100 3.36 7.49 -11.74
C ALA A 100 2.30 6.69 -10.98
N ASP A 101 2.69 6.06 -9.86
CA ASP A 101 1.79 5.29 -9.01
C ASP A 101 0.75 6.18 -8.30
N VAL A 102 1.15 7.39 -7.90
CA VAL A 102 0.24 8.39 -7.35
C VAL A 102 -0.67 8.97 -8.43
N ARG A 103 -0.18 9.23 -9.65
CA ARG A 103 -1.04 9.67 -10.77
C ARG A 103 -2.03 8.60 -11.22
N ALA A 104 -1.62 7.32 -11.24
CA ALA A 104 -2.50 6.21 -11.57
C ALA A 104 -3.61 6.04 -10.52
N ARG A 105 -3.26 6.12 -9.22
CA ARG A 105 -4.24 6.13 -8.13
C ARG A 105 -5.10 7.41 -8.15
N ALA A 106 -4.52 8.58 -8.46
CA ALA A 106 -5.25 9.84 -8.54
C ALA A 106 -6.24 9.88 -9.71
N ALA A 107 -5.90 9.31 -10.87
CA ALA A 107 -6.79 9.20 -12.02
C ALA A 107 -7.98 8.28 -11.71
N ALA A 108 -7.71 7.11 -11.12
CA ALA A 108 -8.77 6.19 -10.68
C ALA A 108 -9.70 6.80 -9.62
N THR A 109 -9.17 7.61 -8.70
CA THR A 109 -9.99 8.32 -7.70
C THR A 109 -10.77 9.51 -8.26
N ARG A 110 -10.27 10.18 -9.32
CA ARG A 110 -10.98 11.32 -9.95
C ARG A 110 -12.22 10.88 -10.69
N GLU A 111 -12.15 9.75 -11.41
CA GLU A 111 -13.30 9.21 -12.14
C GLU A 111 -14.36 8.66 -11.17
N ALA A 112 -13.93 8.01 -10.08
CA ALA A 112 -14.82 7.58 -9.02
C ALA A 112 -15.48 8.74 -8.24
N MET A 113 -14.78 9.87 -8.07
CA MET A 113 -15.31 11.08 -7.43
C MET A 113 -16.26 11.88 -8.34
N ALA A 114 -15.95 11.99 -9.64
CA ALA A 114 -16.76 12.75 -10.59
C ALA A 114 -18.12 12.07 -10.87
N ALA A 115 -18.19 10.75 -10.81
CA ALA A 115 -19.46 10.00 -10.89
C ALA A 115 -20.32 10.20 -9.63
N ARG A 116 -19.71 10.26 -8.44
CA ARG A 116 -20.41 10.48 -7.16
C ARG A 116 -20.93 11.91 -6.98
N SER A 117 -20.26 12.91 -7.54
CA SER A 117 -20.51 14.31 -7.19
C SER A 117 -21.84 14.85 -7.73
N ARG A 118 -22.33 14.36 -8.87
CA ARG A 118 -23.61 14.86 -9.44
C ARG A 118 -24.82 14.29 -8.70
N GLU A 119 -24.82 13.00 -8.39
CA GLU A 119 -25.91 12.37 -7.62
C GLU A 119 -25.93 12.81 -6.15
N GLN A 120 -24.77 13.12 -5.55
CA GLN A 120 -24.75 13.65 -4.19
C GLN A 120 -25.37 15.05 -4.08
N VAL A 121 -25.32 15.86 -5.14
CA VAL A 121 -25.94 17.20 -5.14
C VAL A 121 -27.46 17.09 -5.08
N ASP A 122 -28.06 16.11 -5.74
CA ASP A 122 -29.52 15.91 -5.71
C ASP A 122 -30.01 15.47 -4.33
N VAL A 123 -29.30 14.54 -3.69
CA VAL A 123 -29.59 14.15 -2.29
C VAL A 123 -29.41 15.33 -1.33
N PHE A 124 -28.38 16.14 -1.53
CA PHE A 124 -28.15 17.33 -0.70
C PHE A 124 -29.26 18.37 -0.86
N ARG A 125 -29.73 18.60 -2.09
CA ARG A 125 -30.84 19.50 -2.38
C ARG A 125 -32.14 19.00 -1.74
N ALA A 126 -32.46 17.71 -1.89
CA ALA A 126 -33.64 17.12 -1.27
C ALA A 126 -33.62 17.21 0.26
N ARG A 127 -32.45 16.99 0.90
CA ARG A 127 -32.27 17.15 2.35
C ARG A 127 -32.47 18.59 2.83
N ARG A 128 -32.06 19.57 2.03
CA ARG A 128 -32.26 20.98 2.37
C ARG A 128 -33.74 21.34 2.40
N GLU A 129 -34.49 20.90 1.39
CA GLU A 129 -35.94 21.13 1.34
C GLU A 129 -36.68 20.43 2.49
N LEU A 130 -36.25 19.21 2.86
CA LEU A 130 -36.78 18.52 4.04
C LEU A 130 -36.57 19.33 5.33
N ALA A 131 -35.39 19.94 5.49
CA ALA A 131 -35.10 20.78 6.66
C ALA A 131 -35.99 22.04 6.69
N GLU A 132 -36.29 22.64 5.54
CA GLU A 132 -37.22 23.77 5.43
C GLU A 132 -38.65 23.37 5.83
N LEU A 133 -39.13 22.20 5.38
CA LEU A 133 -40.44 21.65 5.79
C LEU A 133 -40.50 21.34 7.30
N HIS A 134 -39.44 20.79 7.87
CA HIS A 134 -39.37 20.52 9.32
C HIS A 134 -39.41 21.82 10.14
N ALA A 135 -38.78 22.88 9.64
CA ALA A 135 -38.85 24.20 10.26
C ALA A 135 -40.26 24.79 10.16
N GLU A 136 -40.94 24.63 9.01
CA GLU A 136 -42.35 25.04 8.81
C GLU A 136 -43.29 24.31 9.77
N ARG A 137 -43.19 22.98 9.86
CA ARG A 137 -43.96 22.16 10.83
C ARG A 137 -43.78 22.66 12.26
N THR A 138 -42.56 23.02 12.64
CA THR A 138 -42.26 23.53 14.00
C THR A 138 -42.93 24.87 14.28
N ARG A 139 -43.11 25.73 13.27
CA ARG A 139 -43.86 26.99 13.40
C ARG A 139 -45.35 26.70 13.58
N LEU A 140 -45.92 25.83 12.74
CA LEU A 140 -47.33 25.47 12.81
C LEU A 140 -47.72 24.82 14.15
N PHE A 141 -46.84 24.01 14.75
CA PHE A 141 -47.09 23.48 16.10
C PHE A 141 -47.17 24.58 17.17
N ARG A 142 -46.43 25.68 17.01
CA ARG A 142 -46.51 26.83 17.91
C ARG A 142 -47.84 27.56 17.73
N ASP A 143 -48.27 27.74 16.50
CA ASP A 143 -49.55 28.39 16.16
C ASP A 143 -50.74 27.54 16.63
N LEU A 144 -50.66 26.22 16.47
CA LEU A 144 -51.61 25.27 17.05
C LEU A 144 -51.66 25.40 18.57
N GLY A 145 -50.50 25.45 19.23
CA GLY A 145 -50.42 25.63 20.69
C GLY A 145 -51.09 26.92 21.14
N TYR A 146 -50.90 28.02 20.40
CA TYR A 146 -51.55 29.30 20.66
C TYR A 146 -53.08 29.24 20.49
N ALA A 147 -53.56 28.63 19.40
CA ALA A 147 -55.00 28.48 19.15
C ALA A 147 -55.68 27.61 20.22
N VAL A 148 -55.04 26.51 20.63
CA VAL A 148 -55.52 25.63 21.70
C VAL A 148 -55.54 26.36 23.05
N TYR A 149 -54.51 27.16 23.35
CA TYR A 149 -54.44 27.92 24.60
C TYR A 149 -55.54 28.98 24.72
N HIS A 150 -55.92 29.59 23.59
CA HIS A 150 -57.01 30.57 23.53
C HIS A 150 -58.39 29.95 23.27
N GLU A 151 -58.50 28.61 23.29
CA GLU A 151 -59.75 27.87 23.06
C GLU A 151 -60.43 28.22 21.71
N ASP A 152 -59.65 28.62 20.71
CA ASP A 152 -60.16 28.88 19.36
C ASP A 152 -60.32 27.55 18.60
N GLU A 153 -61.54 27.02 18.58
CA GLU A 153 -61.86 25.78 17.86
C GLU A 153 -61.60 25.89 16.35
N THR A 154 -61.88 27.05 15.76
CA THR A 154 -61.69 27.25 14.31
C THR A 154 -60.22 27.31 13.96
N GLY A 155 -59.43 28.11 14.70
CA GLY A 155 -57.98 28.17 14.57
C GLY A 155 -57.30 26.81 14.84
N THR A 156 -57.80 26.04 15.80
CA THR A 156 -57.29 24.69 16.09
C THR A 156 -57.51 23.73 14.93
N LYS A 157 -58.68 23.77 14.28
CA LYS A 157 -58.97 22.93 13.10
C LYS A 157 -58.09 23.32 11.92
N THR A 158 -57.99 24.61 11.61
CA THR A 158 -57.15 25.11 10.52
C THR A 158 -55.67 24.76 10.74
N ALA A 159 -55.12 24.99 11.94
CA ALA A 159 -53.73 24.66 12.23
C ALA A 159 -53.46 23.15 12.11
N ARG A 160 -54.40 22.28 12.48
CA ARG A 160 -54.27 20.83 12.28
C ARG A 160 -54.25 20.44 10.80
N GLU A 161 -55.09 21.07 9.98
CA GLU A 161 -55.13 20.83 8.53
C GLU A 161 -53.82 21.29 7.85
N GLU A 162 -53.28 22.43 8.26
CA GLU A 162 -51.99 22.93 7.79
C GLU A 162 -50.83 21.99 8.18
N ILE A 163 -50.81 21.53 9.44
CA ILE A 163 -49.80 20.55 9.91
C ILE A 163 -49.89 19.26 9.09
N ALA A 164 -51.09 18.71 8.90
CA ALA A 164 -51.29 17.48 8.13
C ALA A 164 -50.79 17.63 6.68
N THR A 165 -50.98 18.81 6.08
CA THR A 165 -50.49 19.11 4.73
C THR A 165 -48.95 19.13 4.68
N VAL A 166 -48.30 19.74 5.67
CA VAL A 166 -46.83 19.77 5.76
C VAL A 166 -46.26 18.38 6.06
N GLU A 167 -46.89 17.61 6.95
CA GLU A 167 -46.47 16.23 7.26
C GLU A 167 -46.58 15.30 6.05
N ALA A 168 -47.63 15.44 5.23
CA ALA A 168 -47.74 14.72 3.96
C ALA A 168 -46.56 15.04 3.02
N ARG A 169 -46.24 16.34 2.85
CA ARG A 169 -45.09 16.78 2.04
C ARG A 169 -43.74 16.28 2.57
N ILE A 170 -43.58 16.21 3.89
CA ILE A 170 -42.40 15.63 4.54
C ILE A 170 -42.28 14.16 4.16
N GLY A 171 -43.35 13.39 4.32
CA GLY A 171 -43.38 11.96 3.98
C GLY A 171 -43.03 11.71 2.50
N ASP A 172 -43.60 12.49 1.59
CA ASP A 172 -43.28 12.39 0.16
C ASP A 172 -41.80 12.66 -0.14
N ARG A 173 -41.21 13.69 0.50
CA ARG A 173 -39.79 14.04 0.30
C ARG A 173 -38.84 13.02 0.93
N GLU A 174 -39.19 12.46 2.09
CA GLU A 174 -38.45 11.36 2.71
C GLU A 174 -38.45 10.10 1.83
N ALA A 175 -39.61 9.75 1.26
CA ALA A 175 -39.74 8.63 0.34
C ALA A 175 -38.88 8.80 -0.92
N GLU A 176 -38.83 10.01 -1.47
CA GLU A 176 -37.96 10.34 -2.62
C GLU A 176 -36.47 10.21 -2.28
N ILE A 177 -36.04 10.68 -1.11
CA ILE A 177 -34.65 10.55 -0.65
C ILE A 177 -34.26 9.08 -0.49
N GLU A 178 -35.14 8.26 0.09
CA GLU A 178 -34.87 6.83 0.26
C GLU A 178 -34.85 6.08 -1.09
N ALA A 179 -35.73 6.47 -2.03
CA ALA A 179 -35.70 5.94 -3.39
C ALA A 179 -34.37 6.25 -4.10
N LEU A 180 -33.89 7.50 -4.04
CA LEU A 180 -32.60 7.90 -4.59
C LEU A 180 -31.44 7.15 -3.94
N ARG A 181 -31.50 6.95 -2.62
CA ARG A 181 -30.48 6.20 -1.87
C ARG A 181 -30.43 4.74 -2.32
N LYS A 182 -31.60 4.08 -2.42
CA LYS A 182 -31.69 2.69 -2.87
C LYS A 182 -31.14 2.54 -4.28
N GLU A 183 -31.50 3.43 -5.19
CA GLU A 183 -31.00 3.42 -6.57
C GLU A 183 -29.47 3.56 -6.62
N ALA A 184 -28.90 4.43 -5.79
CA ALA A 184 -27.45 4.62 -5.68
C ALA A 184 -26.74 3.36 -5.14
N VAL A 185 -27.32 2.69 -4.14
CA VAL A 185 -26.79 1.42 -3.61
C VAL A 185 -26.86 0.34 -4.68
N ASP A 186 -27.98 0.20 -5.38
CA ASP A 186 -28.15 -0.80 -6.45
C ASP A 186 -27.16 -0.58 -7.60
N ARG A 187 -26.86 0.69 -7.95
CA ARG A 187 -25.82 1.02 -8.94
C ARG A 187 -24.43 0.60 -8.48
N VAL A 188 -24.10 0.86 -7.21
CA VAL A 188 -22.81 0.46 -6.62
C VAL A 188 -22.67 -1.06 -6.55
N GLU A 189 -23.72 -1.77 -6.13
CA GLU A 189 -23.70 -3.23 -6.06
C GLU A 189 -23.54 -3.85 -7.45
N ARG A 190 -24.26 -3.36 -8.47
CA ARG A 190 -24.07 -3.79 -9.86
C ARG A 190 -22.65 -3.52 -10.38
N ALA A 191 -22.06 -2.38 -10.01
CA ALA A 191 -20.69 -2.05 -10.40
C ALA A 191 -19.64 -2.90 -9.67
N GLN A 192 -19.92 -3.33 -8.43
CA GLN A 192 -19.03 -4.16 -7.61
C GLN A 192 -19.20 -5.67 -7.86
N GLY A 193 -20.32 -6.12 -8.43
CA GLY A 193 -20.58 -7.51 -8.78
C GLY A 193 -19.42 -8.26 -9.45
N PRO A 194 -18.71 -7.67 -10.43
CA PRO A 194 -17.54 -8.32 -11.05
C PRO A 194 -16.22 -8.17 -10.28
N VAL A 195 -16.15 -7.30 -9.26
CA VAL A 195 -14.91 -6.98 -8.50
C VAL A 195 -14.91 -7.62 -7.11
N ARG A 196 -15.96 -8.36 -6.71
CA ARG A 196 -15.92 -9.11 -5.44
C ARG A 196 -14.69 -10.01 -5.45
N PRO A 197 -13.73 -9.80 -4.53
CA PRO A 197 -12.59 -10.69 -4.40
C PRO A 197 -13.14 -12.10 -4.24
N THR A 198 -12.75 -13.01 -5.12
CA THR A 198 -12.94 -14.43 -4.86
C THR A 198 -12.19 -14.69 -3.56
N GLU A 199 -12.93 -14.75 -2.45
CA GLU A 199 -12.40 -15.28 -1.21
C GLU A 199 -11.81 -16.65 -1.58
N PRO A 200 -10.50 -16.88 -1.37
CA PRO A 200 -9.99 -18.23 -1.46
C PRO A 200 -10.82 -19.03 -0.45
N MET A 201 -11.59 -20.01 -0.93
CA MET A 201 -12.28 -20.97 -0.07
C MET A 201 -11.28 -21.37 1.01
N ASP A 202 -11.64 -21.10 2.26
CA ASP A 202 -10.80 -21.42 3.38
C ASP A 202 -10.61 -22.94 3.38
N ALA A 203 -9.37 -23.38 3.19
CA ALA A 203 -8.97 -24.77 3.45
C ALA A 203 -9.00 -25.11 4.95
N SER A 204 -9.83 -24.41 5.74
CA SER A 204 -9.95 -24.53 7.19
C SER A 204 -11.18 -25.33 7.62
N GLY A 205 -12.16 -25.51 6.72
CA GLY A 205 -13.27 -26.45 6.90
C GLY A 205 -12.93 -27.85 6.39
N ALA A 206 -12.24 -28.62 7.22
CA ALA A 206 -11.72 -29.96 6.93
C ALA A 206 -10.59 -29.98 5.89
N SER A 207 -9.36 -30.18 6.38
CA SER A 207 -8.52 -31.16 5.73
C SER A 207 -9.36 -32.44 5.63
N ALA A 208 -10.02 -32.66 4.50
CA ALA A 208 -10.42 -33.99 4.11
C ALA A 208 -9.10 -34.77 4.08
N ARG A 209 -8.78 -35.42 5.19
CA ARG A 209 -7.68 -36.36 5.29
C ARG A 209 -8.00 -37.38 4.21
N VAL A 210 -7.37 -37.23 3.05
CA VAL A 210 -7.38 -38.25 2.01
C VAL A 210 -7.02 -39.54 2.75
N PRO A 211 -7.90 -40.57 2.80
CA PRO A 211 -7.53 -41.83 3.40
C PRO A 211 -6.28 -42.29 2.68
N GLU A 212 -5.19 -42.49 3.43
CA GLU A 212 -3.93 -42.94 2.84
C GLU A 212 -4.23 -44.15 1.93
N PRO A 213 -3.85 -44.09 0.66
CA PRO A 213 -3.94 -45.24 -0.22
C PRO A 213 -3.20 -46.41 0.43
N TRP A 214 -3.87 -47.56 0.40
CA TRP A 214 -3.46 -48.90 0.83
C TRP A 214 -1.95 -49.10 1.04
N PRO A 215 -1.50 -49.75 2.14
CA PRO A 215 -0.08 -50.00 2.36
C PRO A 215 0.52 -50.75 1.17
N PRO A 216 1.76 -50.43 0.77
CA PRO A 216 2.42 -51.14 -0.33
C PRO A 216 2.44 -52.64 -0.03
N PRO A 217 2.26 -53.49 -1.05
CA PRO A 217 2.20 -54.94 -0.87
C PRO A 217 3.50 -55.42 -0.26
N ASP A 218 3.36 -56.27 0.76
CA ASP A 218 4.40 -56.90 1.56
C ASP A 218 5.66 -57.18 0.70
N GLU A 219 6.68 -56.33 0.86
CA GLU A 219 8.00 -56.59 0.31
C GLU A 219 8.54 -57.77 1.09
N GLY A 220 8.24 -58.96 0.56
CA GLY A 220 8.53 -60.23 1.21
C GLY A 220 9.94 -60.27 1.78
N ASP A 221 10.05 -60.77 3.01
CA ASP A 221 11.30 -60.99 3.72
C ASP A 221 12.38 -61.49 2.75
N LEU A 222 13.35 -60.61 2.43
CA LEU A 222 14.55 -61.04 1.76
C LEU A 222 15.24 -62.03 2.70
N PRO A 223 15.60 -63.24 2.23
CA PRO A 223 16.33 -64.17 3.08
C PRO A 223 17.64 -63.49 3.49
N GLY A 224 17.79 -63.29 4.81
CA GLY A 224 19.03 -62.81 5.38
C GLY A 224 20.20 -63.70 4.96
N PRO A 225 21.41 -63.13 4.79
CA PRO A 225 22.56 -63.90 4.35
C PRO A 225 22.79 -65.10 5.28
N PRO A 226 23.19 -66.27 4.73
CA PRO A 226 23.36 -67.46 5.54
C PRO A 226 24.36 -67.19 6.67
N ALA A 227 24.01 -67.60 7.89
CA ALA A 227 24.89 -67.50 9.03
C ALA A 227 26.21 -68.24 8.74
N PRO A 228 27.37 -67.66 9.10
CA PRO A 228 28.65 -68.32 8.88
C PRO A 228 28.74 -69.60 9.71
N ALA A 229 29.30 -70.65 9.11
CA ALA A 229 29.55 -71.92 9.77
C ALA A 229 30.54 -71.74 10.94
N PRO A 230 30.48 -72.57 12.00
CA PRO A 230 31.35 -72.42 13.15
C PRO A 230 32.79 -72.77 12.76
N GLY A 231 33.70 -71.79 12.74
CA GLY A 231 35.14 -72.07 12.65
C GLY A 231 36.06 -71.04 11.99
N GLU A 232 35.57 -69.95 11.38
CA GLU A 232 36.46 -68.99 10.72
C GLU A 232 36.84 -67.81 11.64
N PRO A 233 38.12 -67.41 11.71
CA PRO A 233 38.57 -66.33 12.58
C PRO A 233 38.08 -64.97 12.08
N THR A 234 37.63 -64.15 13.03
CA THR A 234 37.14 -62.78 12.83
C THR A 234 38.20 -61.91 12.13
N PRO A 235 37.91 -61.23 11.01
CA PRO A 235 38.76 -60.15 10.54
C PRO A 235 38.62 -58.96 11.49
N GLY A 236 39.75 -58.40 11.91
CA GLY A 236 39.83 -57.24 12.81
C GLY A 236 39.28 -55.95 12.19
N PRO A 237 39.19 -54.86 12.97
CA PRO A 237 38.57 -53.61 12.54
C PRO A 237 39.24 -53.05 11.29
N GLU A 238 38.48 -52.77 10.24
CA GLU A 238 38.99 -52.07 9.06
C GLU A 238 39.49 -50.68 9.45
N GLU A 239 40.78 -50.46 9.18
CA GLU A 239 41.48 -49.18 9.29
C GLU A 239 40.94 -48.20 8.22
N PRO A 240 40.75 -46.90 8.54
CA PRO A 240 40.15 -45.95 7.60
C PRO A 240 41.05 -45.70 6.38
N ALA A 241 40.43 -45.70 5.20
CA ALA A 241 41.10 -45.50 3.92
C ALA A 241 41.89 -44.18 3.84
N PRO A 242 43.09 -44.16 3.20
CA PRO A 242 43.91 -42.96 3.08
C PRO A 242 43.34 -41.95 2.06
N PRO A 243 43.63 -40.65 2.20
CA PRO A 243 43.10 -39.62 1.32
C PRO A 243 43.71 -39.71 -0.07
N MET A 244 42.85 -39.66 -1.09
CA MET A 244 43.26 -39.60 -2.50
C MET A 244 44.06 -38.33 -2.78
N GLN A 245 45.27 -38.53 -3.32
CA GLN A 245 46.18 -37.49 -3.78
C GLN A 245 45.60 -36.76 -5.01
N GLN A 246 45.46 -35.43 -4.92
CA GLN A 246 45.24 -34.58 -6.08
C GLN A 246 46.53 -34.55 -6.91
N GLN A 247 46.40 -34.88 -8.19
CA GLN A 247 47.48 -34.93 -9.16
C GLN A 247 48.03 -33.53 -9.44
N GLU A 248 49.29 -33.31 -9.08
CA GLU A 248 50.10 -32.21 -9.58
C GLU A 248 50.44 -32.44 -11.07
N HIS A 249 49.90 -31.60 -11.95
CA HIS A 249 50.48 -31.40 -13.28
C HIS A 249 51.31 -30.12 -13.27
N GLY A 250 52.63 -30.31 -13.19
CA GLY A 250 53.60 -29.24 -12.98
C GLY A 250 53.90 -28.36 -14.20
N LYS A 251 54.56 -27.23 -13.91
CA LYS A 251 55.45 -26.58 -14.87
C LYS A 251 56.71 -26.08 -14.18
N LYS A 252 57.80 -26.74 -14.56
CA LYS A 252 59.20 -26.45 -14.24
C LYS A 252 59.59 -25.01 -14.58
N GLY A 253 60.47 -24.46 -13.77
CA GLY A 253 61.57 -23.61 -14.24
C GLY A 253 61.83 -22.36 -13.41
N ALA A 254 62.76 -22.42 -12.46
CA ALA A 254 63.78 -21.38 -12.21
C ALA A 254 64.62 -21.74 -10.98
N ALA A 255 65.88 -22.14 -11.19
CA ALA A 255 67.03 -21.78 -10.35
C ALA A 255 68.29 -22.45 -10.92
N GLU A 256 69.19 -21.65 -11.50
CA GLU A 256 70.60 -21.61 -11.05
C GLU A 256 71.36 -20.50 -11.81
N SER A 257 71.97 -19.62 -11.01
CA SER A 257 73.13 -18.74 -11.26
C SER A 257 73.08 -17.68 -12.36
#